data_AF-A0A2N1TC88-F1
#
_entry.id   AF-A0A2N1TC88-F1
#
_cell.length_a   1.000
_cell.length_b   1.000
_cell.length_c   1.000
_cell.angle_alpha   90.00
_cell.angle_beta   90.00
_cell.angle_gamma   90.00
#
_symmetry.space_group_name_H-M   'P 1'
#
loop_
_entity.id
_entity.type
_entity.pdbx_description
1 polymer ?
#
loop_
_entity_poly.entity_id
_entity_poly.type
_entity_poly.pdbx_seq_one_letter_code
_entity_poly.pdbx_strand_id
1 'polypeptide(L)'
;MSKLPQAFQGLEKDTCPDVASRRLQQEKPDNDDQELTFNPDLKRFMDKAPLSMRKLTPEQVESILTQFKARFDEMPHLHEGCDWERVETALRSNHEALRSIEEMARMGHEPNVYNFDDEGCDIGTCSLEEPMSTRDFVYNHQAARILLEEDPDDTFQGTAVEAAEEMGLELIPPEKYKNVLQAKGIFDKDSYGWLGLDDDTPSMQAPFGLRAVAEVHCFAHPITCHDEKWGWRGTLRVPWK
;
A
#
# COMPACT_ATOMS: atom_id res chain seq x y z
N MET A 1 -5.25 22.17 15.74
CA MET A 1 -4.31 22.28 14.61
C MET A 1 -2.93 22.60 15.14
N SER A 2 -2.14 21.57 15.43
CA SER A 2 -0.73 21.72 15.82
C SER A 2 0.05 22.14 14.58
N LYS A 3 0.64 23.34 14.57
CA LYS A 3 1.53 23.75 13.48
C LYS A 3 2.77 22.87 13.49
N LEU A 4 3.10 22.26 12.35
CA LEU A 4 4.33 21.49 12.17
C LEU A 4 5.55 22.35 12.57
N PRO A 5 6.57 21.77 13.24
CA PRO A 5 7.80 22.47 13.58
C PRO A 5 8.46 23.09 12.33
N GLN A 6 9.10 24.25 12.52
CA GLN A 6 9.65 25.07 11.43
C GLN A 6 10.71 24.36 10.57
N ALA A 7 11.34 23.30 11.09
CA ALA A 7 12.32 22.47 10.37
C ALA A 7 11.70 21.55 9.29
N PHE A 8 10.37 21.40 9.29
CA PHE A 8 9.62 20.54 8.36
C PHE A 8 8.66 21.34 7.47
N GLN A 9 8.72 22.67 7.52
CA GLN A 9 8.08 23.56 6.55
C GLN A 9 8.80 23.42 5.21
N GLY A 10 8.39 22.44 4.40
CA GLY A 10 9.06 22.11 3.15
C GLY A 10 8.85 20.69 2.68
N LEU A 11 8.54 19.74 3.58
CA LEU A 11 8.41 18.32 3.21
C LEU A 11 7.43 18.10 2.06
N GLU A 12 6.27 18.77 2.07
CA GLU A 12 5.28 18.70 0.97
C GLU A 12 5.81 19.15 -0.40
N LYS A 13 6.84 20.00 -0.42
CA LYS A 13 7.51 20.45 -1.65
C LYS A 13 8.72 19.59 -2.00
N ASP A 14 9.38 19.03 -0.99
CA ASP A 14 10.57 18.21 -1.14
C ASP A 14 10.23 16.78 -1.58
N THR A 15 9.05 16.27 -1.20
CA THR A 15 8.60 14.94 -1.62
C THR A 15 7.98 14.98 -3.00
N CYS A 16 7.31 16.06 -3.41
CA CYS A 16 6.70 16.13 -4.73
C CYS A 16 7.66 16.70 -5.79
N PRO A 17 8.21 15.88 -6.71
CA PRO A 17 9.14 16.39 -7.71
C PRO A 17 8.42 17.33 -8.68
N ASP A 18 9.08 18.43 -9.07
CA ASP A 18 8.58 19.31 -10.13
C ASP A 18 8.68 18.62 -11.51
N VAL A 19 7.76 18.95 -12.42
CA VAL A 19 7.68 18.41 -13.79
C VAL A 19 9.02 18.53 -14.52
N ALA A 20 9.71 19.66 -14.38
CA ALA A 20 11.02 19.89 -15.00
C ALA A 20 12.12 18.98 -14.41
N SER A 21 12.02 18.65 -13.12
CA SER A 21 12.96 17.75 -12.44
C SER A 21 12.74 16.30 -12.88
N ARG A 22 11.50 15.90 -13.14
CA ARG A 22 11.15 14.58 -13.69
C ARG A 22 11.74 14.37 -15.08
N ARG A 23 11.66 15.38 -15.95
CA ARG A 23 12.26 15.32 -17.31
C ARG A 23 13.79 15.19 -17.31
N LEU A 24 14.48 15.77 -16.32
CA LEU A 24 15.94 15.68 -16.20
C LEU A 24 16.40 14.33 -15.64
N GLN A 25 15.60 13.69 -14.78
CA GLN A 25 15.88 12.34 -14.28
C GLN A 25 15.65 11.26 -15.35
N GLN A 26 14.90 11.57 -16.41
CA GLN A 26 14.70 10.72 -17.59
C GLN A 26 15.84 10.79 -18.62
N GLU A 27 16.92 11.57 -18.38
CA GLU A 27 18.13 11.47 -19.19
C GLU A 27 18.77 10.10 -18.97
N LYS A 28 18.60 9.23 -19.99
CA LYS A 28 19.05 7.83 -20.01
C LYS A 28 20.47 7.67 -19.44
N PRO A 29 20.69 6.77 -18.47
CA PRO A 29 22.04 6.36 -18.16
C PRO A 29 22.64 5.61 -19.35
N ASP A 30 23.78 6.11 -19.83
CA ASP A 30 24.69 5.33 -20.65
C ASP A 30 25.32 4.23 -19.78
N ASN A 31 25.05 2.98 -20.18
CA ASN A 31 25.77 1.73 -19.88
C ASN A 31 25.36 0.82 -18.68
N ASP A 32 25.16 -0.44 -19.08
CA ASP A 32 25.32 -1.75 -18.42
C ASP A 32 24.31 -2.22 -17.35
N ASP A 33 23.41 -3.10 -17.82
CA ASP A 33 22.82 -4.25 -17.12
C ASP A 33 22.04 -4.03 -15.81
N GLN A 34 21.11 -3.07 -15.81
CA GLN A 34 19.84 -3.27 -15.13
C GLN A 34 18.72 -2.98 -16.10
N GLU A 35 18.18 -4.02 -16.74
CA GLU A 35 16.84 -3.93 -17.32
C GLU A 35 15.91 -3.45 -16.20
N LEU A 36 15.45 -2.20 -16.29
CA LEU A 36 14.15 -1.77 -15.76
C LEU A 36 13.11 -2.62 -16.49
N THR A 37 13.02 -3.88 -16.08
CA THR A 37 11.96 -4.77 -16.49
C THR A 37 10.70 -4.16 -15.92
N PHE A 38 9.86 -3.60 -16.81
CA PHE A 38 8.42 -3.60 -16.62
C PHE A 38 8.08 -4.89 -15.88
N ASN A 39 7.59 -4.83 -14.64
CA ASN A 39 7.26 -6.05 -13.92
C ASN A 39 6.20 -6.77 -14.77
N PRO A 40 6.54 -7.85 -15.49
CA PRO A 40 5.61 -8.48 -16.41
C PRO A 40 4.46 -9.14 -15.65
N ASP A 41 4.60 -9.28 -14.31
CA ASP A 41 3.49 -9.67 -13.45
C ASP A 41 2.43 -8.58 -13.33
N LEU A 42 2.78 -7.28 -13.42
CA LEU A 42 1.82 -6.17 -13.26
C LEU A 42 0.86 -6.05 -14.45
N LYS A 43 1.40 -6.11 -15.68
CA LYS A 43 0.59 -6.21 -16.91
C LYS A 43 -0.25 -7.50 -16.96
N ARG A 44 0.12 -8.53 -16.18
CA ARG A 44 -0.57 -9.82 -16.08
C ARG A 44 -1.71 -9.83 -15.04
N PHE A 45 -1.85 -8.80 -14.19
CA PHE A 45 -3.02 -8.69 -13.32
C PHE A 45 -4.28 -8.34 -14.11
N MET A 46 -4.15 -7.50 -15.14
CA MET A 46 -5.26 -7.02 -15.97
C MET A 46 -5.99 -8.12 -16.78
N ASP A 47 -5.37 -9.30 -16.97
CA ASP A 47 -5.91 -10.39 -17.80
C ASP A 47 -6.61 -11.52 -17.02
N LYS A 48 -6.80 -11.34 -15.71
CA LYS A 48 -7.01 -12.45 -14.79
C LYS A 48 -8.38 -12.33 -14.11
N ALA A 49 -9.18 -13.39 -14.10
CA ALA A 49 -10.53 -13.41 -13.51
C ALA A 49 -10.56 -12.76 -12.10
N PRO A 50 -11.58 -11.97 -11.75
CA PRO A 50 -11.66 -11.27 -10.46
C PRO A 50 -11.46 -12.24 -9.29
N LEU A 51 -10.82 -11.77 -8.21
CA LEU A 51 -10.46 -12.59 -7.05
C LEU A 51 -11.64 -13.37 -6.49
N SER A 52 -12.84 -12.78 -6.51
CA SER A 52 -14.12 -13.38 -6.10
C SER A 52 -14.49 -14.68 -6.86
N MET A 53 -13.93 -14.91 -8.04
CA MET A 53 -14.21 -16.10 -8.85
C MET A 53 -13.16 -17.23 -8.70
N ARG A 54 -12.05 -17.00 -7.99
CA ARG A 54 -10.95 -17.98 -7.89
C ARG A 54 -11.07 -18.85 -6.64
N LYS A 55 -11.85 -19.94 -6.73
CA LYS A 55 -11.97 -20.93 -5.64
C LYS A 55 -10.59 -21.44 -5.18
N LEU A 56 -10.32 -21.35 -3.89
CA LEU A 56 -9.17 -21.97 -3.24
C LEU A 56 -9.45 -23.45 -3.00
N THR A 57 -8.45 -24.32 -3.21
CA THR A 57 -8.52 -25.70 -2.73
C THR A 57 -8.26 -25.75 -1.22
N PRO A 58 -8.71 -26.79 -0.51
CA PRO A 58 -8.41 -26.95 0.92
C PRO A 58 -6.90 -26.86 1.23
N GLU A 59 -6.05 -27.44 0.38
CA GLU A 59 -4.60 -27.41 0.55
C GLU A 59 -4.03 -25.98 0.41
N GLN A 60 -4.59 -25.17 -0.51
CA GLN A 60 -4.20 -23.77 -0.64
C GLN A 60 -4.63 -22.96 0.59
N VAL A 61 -5.83 -23.20 1.10
CA VAL A 61 -6.32 -22.55 2.34
C VAL A 61 -5.38 -22.86 3.51
N GLU A 62 -5.05 -24.13 3.74
CA GLU A 62 -4.12 -24.51 4.81
C GLU A 62 -2.73 -23.87 4.65
N SER A 63 -2.22 -23.83 3.41
CA SER A 63 -0.92 -23.21 3.11
C SER A 63 -0.90 -21.71 3.45
N ILE A 64 -1.94 -20.98 3.03
CA ILE A 64 -2.06 -19.54 3.31
C ILE A 64 -2.19 -19.31 4.82
N LEU A 65 -3.05 -20.07 5.51
CA LEU A 65 -3.23 -19.94 6.95
C LEU A 65 -1.97 -20.27 7.74
N THR A 66 -1.23 -21.31 7.33
CA THR A 66 0.03 -21.69 7.99
C THR A 66 1.07 -20.56 7.87
N GLN A 67 1.22 -19.98 6.68
CA GLN A 67 2.14 -18.87 6.45
C GLN A 67 1.69 -17.59 7.17
N PHE A 68 0.38 -17.31 7.18
CA PHE A 68 -0.17 -16.16 7.89
C PHE A 68 0.01 -16.31 9.41
N LYS A 69 -0.21 -17.51 9.94
CA LYS A 69 0.02 -17.83 11.36
C LYS A 69 1.47 -17.61 11.77
N ALA A 70 2.43 -18.05 10.96
CA ALA A 70 3.84 -17.82 11.26
C ALA A 70 4.15 -16.33 11.41
N ARG A 71 3.65 -15.48 10.50
CA ARG A 71 3.79 -14.01 10.60
C ARG A 71 3.08 -13.43 11.82
N PHE A 72 1.88 -13.93 12.12
CA PHE A 72 1.14 -13.53 13.32
C PHE A 72 1.99 -13.80 14.57
N ASP A 73 2.47 -15.03 14.75
CA ASP A 73 3.28 -15.42 15.91
C ASP A 73 4.62 -14.65 16.00
N GLU A 74 5.22 -14.27 14.87
CA GLU A 74 6.47 -13.52 14.80
C GLU A 74 6.33 -12.01 15.11
N MET A 75 5.13 -11.44 14.97
CA MET A 75 4.87 -10.00 15.16
C MET A 75 3.78 -9.70 16.21
N PRO A 76 3.90 -10.20 17.46
CA PRO A 76 2.84 -10.10 18.47
C PRO A 76 2.49 -8.66 18.86
N HIS A 77 3.42 -7.72 18.67
CA HIS A 77 3.22 -6.29 18.95
C HIS A 77 2.13 -5.66 18.07
N LEU A 78 1.85 -6.21 16.89
CA LEU A 78 0.80 -5.70 16.00
C LEU A 78 -0.61 -6.02 16.51
N HIS A 79 -0.77 -7.11 17.25
CA HIS A 79 -2.08 -7.66 17.57
C HIS A 79 -2.14 -8.19 19.01
N GLU A 80 -1.49 -7.48 19.95
CA GLU A 80 -1.57 -7.79 21.38
C GLU A 80 -3.04 -7.87 21.84
N GLY A 81 -3.42 -9.02 22.41
CA GLY A 81 -4.79 -9.30 22.85
C GLY A 81 -5.73 -9.85 21.76
N CYS A 82 -5.27 -10.01 20.52
CA CYS A 82 -6.04 -10.66 19.47
C CYS A 82 -5.93 -12.18 19.58
N ASP A 83 -7.05 -12.88 19.47
CA ASP A 83 -7.08 -14.34 19.50
C ASP A 83 -6.90 -14.92 18.09
N TRP A 84 -5.85 -15.71 17.92
CA TRP A 84 -5.56 -16.42 16.67
C TRP A 84 -6.71 -17.34 16.26
N GLU A 85 -7.36 -18.07 17.18
CA GLU A 85 -8.44 -19.01 16.81
C GLU A 85 -9.63 -18.27 16.19
N ARG A 86 -9.90 -17.04 16.67
CA ARG A 86 -10.93 -16.15 16.11
C ARG A 86 -10.56 -15.68 14.70
N VAL A 87 -9.30 -15.27 14.49
CA VAL A 87 -8.78 -14.87 13.18
C VAL A 87 -8.84 -16.02 12.17
N GLU A 88 -8.34 -17.20 12.57
CA GLU A 88 -8.33 -18.40 11.73
C GLU A 88 -9.75 -18.79 11.31
N THR A 89 -10.70 -18.80 12.26
CA THR A 89 -12.10 -19.12 11.98
C THR A 89 -12.72 -18.15 10.97
N ALA A 90 -12.47 -16.85 11.14
CA ALA A 90 -12.97 -15.83 10.22
C ALA A 90 -12.40 -16.01 8.81
N LEU A 91 -11.08 -16.23 8.69
CA LEU A 91 -10.39 -16.42 7.41
C LEU A 91 -10.80 -17.71 6.69
N ARG A 92 -10.98 -18.83 7.39
CA ARG A 92 -11.47 -20.10 6.81
C ARG A 92 -12.81 -19.93 6.11
N SER A 93 -13.65 -19.03 6.60
CA SER A 93 -14.97 -18.73 6.02
C SER A 93 -14.94 -17.64 4.93
N ASN A 94 -13.78 -17.04 4.65
CA ASN A 94 -13.61 -15.89 3.77
C ASN A 94 -12.49 -16.12 2.74
N HIS A 95 -12.85 -16.79 1.64
CA HIS A 95 -11.90 -17.10 0.57
C HIS A 95 -11.35 -15.85 -0.13
N GLU A 96 -12.11 -14.75 -0.18
CA GLU A 96 -11.65 -13.50 -0.77
C GLU A 96 -10.53 -12.88 0.08
N ALA A 97 -10.70 -12.85 1.41
CA ALA A 97 -9.65 -12.40 2.31
C ALA A 97 -8.37 -13.24 2.21
N LEU A 98 -8.50 -14.57 2.12
CA LEU A 98 -7.35 -15.46 1.93
C LEU A 98 -6.61 -15.17 0.62
N ARG A 99 -7.33 -14.84 -0.46
CA ARG A 99 -6.71 -14.42 -1.72
C ARG A 99 -5.98 -13.09 -1.60
N SER A 100 -6.59 -12.12 -0.94
CA SER A 100 -5.95 -10.83 -0.67
C SER A 100 -4.65 -11.00 0.11
N ILE A 101 -4.65 -11.85 1.15
CA ILE A 101 -3.44 -12.20 1.93
C ILE A 101 -2.37 -12.84 1.04
N GLU A 102 -2.76 -13.79 0.18
CA GLU A 102 -1.84 -14.44 -0.77
C GLU A 102 -1.22 -13.44 -1.74
N GLU A 103 -2.01 -12.53 -2.31
CA GLU A 103 -1.51 -11.50 -3.23
C GLU A 103 -0.63 -10.46 -2.51
N MET A 104 -0.99 -10.03 -1.28
CA MET A 104 -0.11 -9.17 -0.47
C MET A 104 1.27 -9.81 -0.29
N ALA A 105 1.31 -11.08 0.13
CA ALA A 105 2.55 -11.81 0.31
C ALA A 105 3.33 -11.98 -1.00
N ARG A 106 2.64 -12.23 -2.11
CA ARG A 106 3.27 -12.37 -3.43
C ARG A 106 3.91 -11.07 -3.91
N MET A 107 3.32 -9.92 -3.57
CA MET A 107 3.87 -8.60 -3.88
C MET A 107 5.00 -8.16 -2.95
N GLY A 108 5.44 -9.04 -2.03
CA GLY A 108 6.55 -8.78 -1.12
C GLY A 108 6.14 -8.06 0.16
N HIS A 109 4.85 -7.81 0.38
CA HIS A 109 4.38 -7.31 1.67
C HIS A 109 4.36 -8.43 2.72
N GLU A 110 4.25 -8.02 3.99
CA GLU A 110 4.10 -8.92 5.12
C GLU A 110 2.68 -8.77 5.67
N PRO A 111 1.66 -9.46 5.09
CA PRO A 111 0.29 -9.33 5.55
C PRO A 111 0.17 -9.77 7.01
N ASN A 112 -0.42 -8.92 7.84
CA ASN A 112 -0.66 -9.21 9.26
C ASN A 112 -1.88 -8.47 9.80
N VAL A 113 -2.43 -8.95 10.91
CA VAL A 113 -3.44 -8.22 11.68
C VAL A 113 -2.75 -7.04 12.35
N TYR A 114 -3.23 -5.83 12.10
CA TYR A 114 -2.72 -4.59 12.71
C TYR A 114 -3.77 -3.85 13.53
N ASN A 115 -5.06 -4.17 13.36
CA ASN A 115 -6.17 -3.63 14.12
C ASN A 115 -7.25 -4.69 14.33
N PHE A 116 -8.02 -4.60 15.42
CA PHE A 116 -9.17 -5.45 15.66
C PHE A 116 -10.09 -4.85 16.72
N ASP A 117 -11.37 -5.25 16.68
CA ASP A 117 -12.41 -4.81 17.61
C ASP A 117 -13.46 -5.94 17.79
N ASP A 118 -14.65 -5.60 18.27
CA ASP A 118 -15.72 -6.57 18.51
C ASP A 118 -16.41 -7.08 17.25
N GLU A 119 -16.24 -6.40 16.10
CA GLU A 119 -16.88 -6.69 14.82
C GLU A 119 -15.95 -7.40 13.82
N GLY A 120 -14.64 -7.14 13.87
CA GLY A 120 -13.68 -7.78 12.97
C GLY A 120 -12.21 -7.48 13.29
N CYS A 121 -11.34 -7.88 12.39
CA CYS A 121 -9.96 -7.40 12.31
C CYS A 121 -9.66 -6.73 10.98
N ASP A 122 -8.68 -5.83 11.00
CA ASP A 122 -8.08 -5.29 9.80
C ASP A 122 -6.74 -5.98 9.55
N ILE A 123 -6.58 -6.46 8.32
CA ILE A 123 -5.35 -7.04 7.80
C ILE A 123 -4.74 -6.04 6.82
N GLY A 124 -3.47 -5.69 7.02
CA GLY A 124 -2.80 -4.66 6.24
C GLY A 124 -1.51 -5.15 5.60
N THR A 125 -0.99 -4.39 4.64
CA THR A 125 0.36 -4.57 4.10
C THR A 125 1.39 -4.14 5.15
N CYS A 126 1.78 -5.04 6.06
CA CYS A 126 2.59 -4.70 7.25
C CYS A 126 4.10 -4.94 7.06
N SER A 127 4.64 -4.86 5.85
CA SER A 127 6.10 -4.88 5.63
C SER A 127 6.75 -3.63 6.22
N LEU A 128 7.96 -3.71 6.78
CA LEU A 128 8.63 -2.53 7.36
C LEU A 128 8.74 -1.36 6.38
N GLU A 129 9.08 -1.64 5.13
CA GLU A 129 9.11 -0.67 4.04
C GLU A 129 8.21 -1.11 2.89
N GLU A 130 7.88 -0.20 1.98
CA GLU A 130 7.18 -0.49 0.73
C GLU A 130 8.04 -1.36 -0.19
N PRO A 131 7.59 -2.57 -0.59
CA PRO A 131 8.29 -3.42 -1.54
C PRO A 131 8.56 -2.69 -2.86
N MET A 132 9.71 -2.94 -3.49
CA MET A 132 10.02 -2.35 -4.80
C MET A 132 8.98 -2.66 -5.88
N SER A 133 8.32 -3.82 -5.77
CA SER A 133 7.26 -4.30 -6.66
C SER A 133 5.96 -3.50 -6.60
N THR A 134 5.79 -2.60 -5.62
CA THR A 134 4.57 -1.80 -5.45
C THR A 134 4.86 -0.29 -5.48
N ARG A 135 6.04 0.09 -5.99
CA ARG A 135 6.43 1.49 -6.17
C ARG A 135 6.11 2.00 -7.57
N ASP A 136 6.26 3.30 -7.81
CA ASP A 136 6.02 3.95 -9.11
C ASP A 136 4.54 3.90 -9.54
N PHE A 137 3.64 4.22 -8.60
CA PHE A 137 2.20 4.33 -8.84
C PHE A 137 1.72 5.78 -8.70
N VAL A 138 0.93 6.24 -9.67
CA VAL A 138 0.14 7.45 -9.51
C VAL A 138 -1.09 7.16 -8.64
N TYR A 139 -1.76 8.18 -8.12
CA TYR A 139 -2.83 7.93 -7.15
C TYR A 139 -4.02 7.13 -7.73
N ASN A 140 -4.63 7.66 -8.81
CA ASN A 140 -5.85 7.11 -9.41
C ASN A 140 -5.91 7.35 -10.93
N HIS A 141 -6.95 6.85 -11.61
CA HIS A 141 -7.11 7.04 -13.05
C HIS A 141 -7.21 8.50 -13.50
N GLN A 142 -7.76 9.38 -12.65
CA GLN A 142 -7.84 10.79 -12.97
C GLN A 142 -6.44 11.41 -13.03
N ALA A 143 -5.55 11.05 -12.09
CA ALA A 143 -4.15 11.46 -12.10
C ALA A 143 -3.43 10.95 -13.34
N ALA A 144 -3.55 9.64 -13.64
CA ALA A 144 -2.94 9.02 -14.82
C ALA A 144 -3.35 9.73 -16.12
N ARG A 145 -4.64 10.05 -16.27
CA ARG A 145 -5.15 10.75 -17.45
C ARG A 145 -4.54 12.15 -17.59
N ILE A 146 -4.49 12.93 -16.50
CA ILE A 146 -3.94 14.29 -16.54
C ILE A 146 -2.46 14.25 -16.92
N LEU A 147 -1.68 13.36 -16.30
CA LEU A 147 -0.26 13.22 -16.56
C LEU A 147 0.02 12.85 -18.02
N LEU A 148 -0.70 11.88 -18.57
CA LEU A 148 -0.53 11.47 -19.97
C LEU A 148 -1.08 12.50 -20.98
N GLU A 149 -2.03 13.35 -20.59
CA GLU A 149 -2.48 14.51 -21.38
C GLU A 149 -1.42 15.62 -21.40
N GLU A 150 -0.69 15.83 -20.30
CA GLU A 150 0.39 16.82 -20.17
C GLU A 150 1.70 16.34 -20.82
N ASP A 151 2.03 15.06 -20.66
CA ASP A 151 3.24 14.41 -21.18
C ASP A 151 2.97 12.94 -21.55
N PRO A 152 2.71 12.64 -22.84
CA PRO A 152 2.39 11.28 -23.29
C PRO A 152 3.51 10.25 -23.09
N ASP A 153 4.74 10.71 -22.85
CA ASP A 153 5.91 9.86 -22.60
C ASP A 153 6.12 9.59 -21.10
N ASP A 154 5.26 10.11 -20.21
CA ASP A 154 5.33 9.83 -18.77
C ASP A 154 5.05 8.34 -18.48
N THR A 155 5.77 7.79 -17.51
CA THR A 155 5.72 6.35 -17.19
C THR A 155 5.44 6.13 -15.72
N PHE A 156 4.55 5.18 -15.43
CA PHE A 156 4.24 4.68 -14.09
C PHE A 156 3.68 3.26 -14.23
N GLN A 157 3.76 2.45 -13.18
CA GLN A 157 3.31 1.05 -13.18
C GLN A 157 1.78 0.91 -13.25
N GLY A 158 1.06 1.90 -12.74
CA GLY A 158 -0.40 1.90 -12.71
C GLY A 158 -0.92 2.91 -11.70
N THR A 159 -2.13 2.68 -11.19
CA THR A 159 -2.72 3.51 -10.14
C THR A 159 -2.81 2.78 -8.80
N ALA A 160 -2.49 3.45 -7.69
CA ALA A 160 -2.47 2.84 -6.37
C ALA A 160 -3.86 2.34 -5.93
N VAL A 161 -4.91 3.09 -6.28
CA VAL A 161 -6.30 2.70 -6.01
C VAL A 161 -6.67 1.41 -6.76
N GLU A 162 -6.40 1.33 -8.06
CA GLU A 162 -6.70 0.13 -8.86
C GLU A 162 -5.89 -1.08 -8.39
N ALA A 163 -4.61 -0.90 -8.09
CA ALA A 163 -3.77 -1.97 -7.56
C ALA A 163 -4.29 -2.53 -6.23
N ALA A 164 -4.77 -1.67 -5.32
CA ALA A 164 -5.41 -2.09 -4.09
C ALA A 164 -6.72 -2.86 -4.37
N GLU A 165 -7.60 -2.31 -5.22
CA GLU A 165 -8.89 -2.90 -5.57
C GLU A 165 -8.73 -4.28 -6.23
N GLU A 166 -7.76 -4.45 -7.14
CA GLU A 166 -7.44 -5.72 -7.79
C GLU A 166 -6.99 -6.80 -6.79
N MET A 167 -6.37 -6.39 -5.67
CA MET A 167 -5.99 -7.24 -4.55
C MET A 167 -7.13 -7.45 -3.55
N GLY A 168 -8.32 -6.87 -3.77
CA GLY A 168 -9.43 -6.90 -2.84
C GLY A 168 -9.19 -6.06 -1.58
N LEU A 169 -8.39 -5.00 -1.72
CA LEU A 169 -7.98 -4.10 -0.66
C LEU A 169 -8.55 -2.70 -0.89
N GLU A 170 -8.52 -1.91 0.16
CA GLU A 170 -8.61 -0.47 0.11
C GLU A 170 -7.25 0.13 0.50
N LEU A 171 -6.96 1.36 0.09
CA LEU A 171 -5.82 2.08 0.65
C LEU A 171 -6.09 2.41 2.13
N ILE A 172 -5.09 2.25 2.99
CA ILE A 172 -5.25 2.50 4.42
C ILE A 172 -5.50 4.00 4.68
N PRO A 173 -6.54 4.40 5.43
CA PRO A 173 -6.78 5.80 5.69
C PRO A 173 -5.71 6.39 6.64
N PRO A 174 -5.38 7.69 6.53
CA PRO A 174 -4.40 8.40 7.35
C PRO A 174 -4.52 8.16 8.85
N GLU A 175 -5.74 8.08 9.37
CA GLU A 175 -6.01 7.82 10.78
C GLU A 175 -5.46 6.45 11.20
N LYS A 176 -5.84 5.38 10.48
CA LYS A 176 -5.36 4.02 10.75
C LYS A 176 -3.87 3.87 10.52
N TYR A 177 -3.35 4.49 9.46
CA TYR A 177 -1.92 4.52 9.18
C TYR A 177 -1.13 5.08 10.37
N LYS A 178 -1.52 6.27 10.84
CA LYS A 178 -0.78 7.02 11.85
C LYS A 178 -0.99 6.48 13.26
N ASN A 179 -2.25 6.26 13.64
CA ASN A 179 -2.61 5.99 15.03
C ASN A 179 -2.66 4.50 15.36
N VAL A 180 -2.73 3.63 14.35
CA VAL A 180 -2.83 2.18 14.56
C VAL A 180 -1.57 1.48 14.08
N LEU A 181 -1.28 1.49 12.77
CA LEU A 181 -0.11 0.78 12.22
C LEU A 181 1.20 1.35 12.77
N GLN A 182 1.43 2.66 12.60
CA GLN A 182 2.67 3.32 13.01
C GLN A 182 2.82 3.46 14.54
N ALA A 183 1.75 3.24 15.31
CA ALA A 183 1.82 3.19 16.77
C ALA A 183 2.36 1.84 17.28
N LYS A 184 2.26 0.79 16.46
CA LYS A 184 2.64 -0.58 16.82
C LYS A 184 4.03 -0.96 16.34
N GLY A 185 4.60 -0.26 15.37
CA GLY A 185 5.94 -0.54 14.85
C GLY A 185 6.57 0.65 14.14
N ILE A 186 7.79 0.45 13.65
CA ILE A 186 8.52 1.44 12.86
C ILE A 186 8.39 1.03 11.39
N PHE A 187 7.45 1.68 10.69
CA PHE A 187 7.20 1.47 9.26
C PHE A 187 7.61 2.72 8.48
N ASP A 188 7.89 2.55 7.19
CA ASP A 188 8.11 3.62 6.22
C ASP A 188 9.21 4.61 6.65
N LYS A 189 10.31 4.08 7.16
CA LYS A 189 11.44 4.91 7.58
C LYS A 189 12.19 5.44 6.35
N ASP A 190 12.27 4.61 5.31
CA ASP A 190 12.99 4.89 4.08
C ASP A 190 12.05 4.84 2.85
N SER A 191 10.79 4.42 3.02
CA SER A 191 9.71 4.54 2.04
C SER A 191 8.67 5.58 2.41
N TYR A 192 7.86 5.92 1.42
CA TYR A 192 6.74 6.82 1.53
C TYR A 192 5.71 6.44 0.46
N GLY A 193 4.43 6.72 0.70
CA GLY A 193 3.41 6.19 -0.17
C GLY A 193 2.01 6.77 0.01
N TRP A 194 1.16 6.43 -0.95
CA TRP A 194 -0.24 6.82 -0.98
C TRP A 194 -1.05 6.13 0.11
N LEU A 195 -2.01 6.89 0.64
CA LEU A 195 -2.99 6.46 1.63
C LEU A 195 -4.42 6.68 1.11
N GLY A 196 -5.39 6.08 1.78
CA GLY A 196 -6.81 6.20 1.46
C GLY A 196 -7.33 7.63 1.69
N LEU A 197 -8.40 8.00 1.00
CA LEU A 197 -9.06 9.29 1.19
C LEU A 197 -9.71 9.35 2.58
N ASP A 198 -9.60 10.50 3.23
CA ASP A 198 -10.49 10.90 4.32
C ASP A 198 -11.70 11.66 3.74
N ASP A 199 -12.82 11.71 4.49
CA ASP A 199 -14.08 12.34 4.08
C ASP A 199 -13.94 13.78 3.55
N ASP A 200 -12.95 14.52 4.05
CA ASP A 200 -12.71 15.93 3.74
C ASP A 200 -11.62 16.16 2.67
N THR A 201 -11.11 15.11 2.02
CA THR A 201 -10.00 15.26 1.06
C THR A 201 -10.46 15.98 -0.21
N PRO A 202 -9.83 17.11 -0.61
CA PRO A 202 -10.17 17.79 -1.86
C PRO A 202 -9.95 16.89 -3.08
N SER A 203 -10.80 16.99 -4.10
CA SER A 203 -10.80 16.06 -5.26
C SER A 203 -9.49 15.98 -6.06
N MET A 204 -8.64 17.01 -5.98
CA MET A 204 -7.34 17.08 -6.66
C MET A 204 -6.17 16.76 -5.74
N GLN A 205 -6.45 16.28 -4.53
CA GLN A 205 -5.46 15.88 -3.56
C GLN A 205 -5.68 14.46 -3.08
N ALA A 206 -4.61 13.82 -2.63
CA ALA A 206 -4.62 12.48 -2.05
C ALA A 206 -3.72 12.44 -0.81
N PRO A 207 -4.12 11.72 0.24
CA PRO A 207 -3.29 11.57 1.42
C PRO A 207 -2.03 10.76 1.15
N PHE A 208 -0.95 11.16 1.80
CA PHE A 208 0.38 10.62 1.62
C PHE A 208 1.05 10.48 2.98
N GLY A 209 1.71 9.34 3.21
CA GLY A 209 2.25 8.92 4.49
C GLY A 209 3.74 8.65 4.45
N LEU A 210 4.44 9.06 5.50
CA LEU A 210 5.85 8.71 5.72
C LEU A 210 6.25 8.82 7.19
N ARG A 211 7.35 8.18 7.57
CA ARG A 211 8.00 8.38 8.87
C ARG A 211 9.32 9.11 8.69
N ALA A 212 9.43 10.30 9.28
CA ALA A 212 10.68 11.04 9.33
C ALA A 212 11.25 10.97 10.75
N VAL A 213 12.40 10.31 10.89
CA VAL A 213 13.07 10.11 12.19
C VAL A 213 12.14 9.36 13.17
N ALA A 214 11.55 10.06 14.14
CA ALA A 214 10.65 9.49 15.14
C ALA A 214 9.19 9.90 14.92
N GLU A 215 8.91 10.80 13.98
CA GLU A 215 7.58 11.36 13.75
C GLU A 215 6.93 10.73 12.51
N VAL A 216 5.61 10.56 12.61
CA VAL A 216 4.77 10.04 11.52
C VAL A 216 4.00 11.20 10.93
N HIS A 217 4.15 11.40 9.63
CA HIS A 217 3.54 12.48 8.89
C HIS A 217 2.50 11.92 7.93
N CYS A 218 1.31 12.52 7.99
CA CYS A 218 0.27 12.36 6.97
C CYS A 218 -0.09 13.77 6.50
N PHE A 219 -0.08 13.98 5.21
CA PHE A 219 -0.46 15.24 4.56
C PHE A 219 -1.00 14.91 3.17
N ALA A 220 -1.37 15.91 2.39
CA ALA A 220 -1.98 15.71 1.09
C ALA A 220 -1.09 16.22 -0.04
N HIS A 221 -0.94 15.42 -1.08
CA HIS A 221 -0.28 15.80 -2.34
C HIS A 221 -1.30 15.98 -3.46
N PRO A 222 -1.00 16.76 -4.50
CA PRO A 222 -1.74 16.68 -5.75
C PRO A 222 -1.78 15.24 -6.24
N ILE A 223 -2.93 14.77 -6.72
CA ILE A 223 -3.08 13.38 -7.20
C ILE A 223 -2.11 13.05 -8.36
N THR A 224 -1.66 14.08 -9.09
CA THR A 224 -0.71 13.99 -10.20
C THR A 224 0.75 13.99 -9.78
N CYS A 225 1.06 14.12 -8.49
CA CYS A 225 2.42 13.98 -8.03
C CYS A 225 2.84 12.51 -8.09
N HIS A 226 4.05 12.17 -8.55
CA HIS A 226 4.56 10.80 -8.47
C HIS A 226 6.08 10.78 -8.49
N ASP A 227 6.65 9.68 -8.00
CA ASP A 227 8.08 9.37 -8.01
C ASP A 227 8.26 7.85 -7.98
N GLU A 228 9.27 7.34 -8.66
CA GLU A 228 9.54 5.91 -8.83
C GLU A 228 9.72 5.15 -7.50
N LYS A 229 9.96 5.87 -6.39
CA LYS A 229 10.14 5.30 -5.04
C LYS A 229 8.86 5.26 -4.22
N TRP A 230 7.78 5.88 -4.71
CA TRP A 230 6.52 6.01 -3.96
C TRP A 230 5.73 4.71 -4.03
N GLY A 231 5.43 4.13 -2.88
CA GLY A 231 4.57 2.97 -2.74
C GLY A 231 3.13 3.34 -2.34
N TRP A 232 2.44 2.38 -1.73
CA TRP A 232 1.10 2.57 -1.16
C TRP A 232 0.81 1.50 -0.11
N ARG A 233 0.07 1.88 0.94
CA ARG A 233 -0.33 0.94 1.99
C ARG A 233 -1.78 0.49 1.80
N GLY A 234 -2.00 -0.82 1.82
CA GLY A 234 -3.31 -1.45 1.66
C GLY A 234 -3.86 -2.05 2.96
N THR A 235 -5.18 -2.12 3.05
CA THR A 235 -5.91 -2.73 4.17
C THR A 235 -7.15 -3.47 3.68
N LEU A 236 -7.56 -4.49 4.44
CA LEU A 236 -8.76 -5.30 4.24
C LEU A 236 -9.42 -5.51 5.60
N ARG A 237 -10.74 -5.35 5.67
CA ARG A 237 -11.55 -5.69 6.84
C ARG A 237 -12.04 -7.15 6.75
N VAL A 238 -11.81 -7.93 7.80
CA VAL A 238 -12.35 -9.29 7.95
C VAL A 238 -13.30 -9.33 9.16
N PRO A 239 -14.61 -9.49 8.95
CA PRO A 239 -15.57 -9.53 10.06
C PRO A 239 -15.49 -10.86 10.82
N TRP A 240 -15.75 -10.82 12.13
CA TRP A 240 -16.02 -11.99 12.94
C TRP A 240 -17.39 -12.53 12.56
N LYS A 241 -17.44 -13.75 12.02
CA LYS A 241 -18.72 -14.41 11.71
C LYS A 241 -19.24 -15.20 12.90
#